data_AF-A0A5B1CMV1-F1
#
_entry.id   AF-A0A5B1CMV1-F1
#
_cell.length_a   1.000
_cell.length_b   1.000
_cell.length_c   1.000
_cell.angle_alpha   90.00
_cell.angle_beta   90.00
_cell.angle_gamma   90.00
#
_symmetry.space_group_name_H-M   'P 1'
#
loop_
_entity.id
_entity.type
_entity.pdbx_description
1 polymer ?
#
loop_
_entity_poly.entity_id
_entity_poly.type
_entity_poly.pdbx_seq_one_letter_code
_entity_poly.pdbx_strand_id
1 'polypeptide(L)'
;MARRGYAQASAGEEMLQSVVAVVGTEIGNDCRVGKLRRGVLQVYVTDSATLQELNFQRRGVLRRLQKDMPDSNITDVRFRLQSS
;
A
#
# COMPACT_ATOMS: atom_id res chain seq x y z
N MET A 1 26.84 -6.14 -7.63
CA MET A 1 26.12 -5.46 -6.54
C MET A 1 24.76 -4.90 -7.02
N ALA A 2 23.85 -5.73 -7.56
CA ALA A 2 22.59 -5.23 -8.17
C ALA A 2 21.32 -6.04 -7.85
N ARG A 3 21.32 -6.87 -6.79
CA ARG A 3 20.15 -7.72 -6.45
C ARG A 3 19.13 -7.07 -5.51
N ARG A 4 19.52 -6.03 -4.77
CA ARG A 4 18.69 -5.45 -3.69
C ARG A 4 17.64 -4.45 -4.19
N GLY A 5 17.91 -3.75 -5.30
CA GLY A 5 16.99 -2.77 -5.88
C GLY A 5 15.80 -3.43 -6.60
N TYR A 6 16.04 -4.50 -7.35
CA TYR A 6 14.99 -5.22 -8.09
C TYR A 6 13.99 -5.91 -7.16
N ALA A 7 14.46 -6.60 -6.11
CA ALA A 7 13.59 -7.25 -5.14
C ALA A 7 12.73 -6.25 -4.34
N GLN A 8 13.25 -5.03 -4.08
CA GLN A 8 12.48 -3.94 -3.45
C GLN A 8 11.40 -3.38 -4.39
N ALA A 9 11.70 -3.24 -5.68
CA ALA A 9 10.74 -2.79 -6.68
C ALA A 9 9.57 -3.79 -6.79
N SER A 10 9.86 -5.10 -6.88
CA SER A 10 8.84 -6.14 -6.98
C SER A 10 7.95 -6.23 -5.73
N ALA A 11 8.52 -6.12 -4.52
CA ALA A 11 7.73 -6.17 -3.29
C ALA A 11 6.79 -4.95 -3.13
N GLY A 12 7.24 -3.76 -3.52
CA GLY A 12 6.40 -2.56 -3.50
C GLY A 12 5.26 -2.64 -4.51
N GLU A 13 5.52 -3.23 -5.67
CA GLU A 13 4.52 -3.44 -6.72
C GLU A 13 3.46 -4.47 -6.30
N GLU A 14 3.86 -5.58 -5.69
CA GLU A 14 2.93 -6.58 -5.14
C GLU A 14 2.03 -6.00 -4.03
N MET A 15 2.58 -5.16 -3.15
CA MET A 15 1.80 -4.43 -2.15
C MET A 15 0.80 -3.48 -2.82
N LEU A 16 1.20 -2.79 -3.89
CA LEU A 16 0.32 -1.89 -4.63
C LEU A 16 -0.83 -2.67 -5.28
N GLN A 17 -0.55 -3.80 -5.91
CA GLN A 17 -1.58 -4.66 -6.51
C GLN A 17 -2.57 -5.17 -5.46
N SER A 18 -2.10 -5.51 -4.26
CA SER A 18 -2.96 -5.90 -3.14
C SER A 18 -3.91 -4.77 -2.70
N VAL A 19 -3.43 -3.51 -2.73
CA VAL A 19 -4.26 -2.32 -2.44
C VAL A 19 -5.28 -2.12 -3.57
N VAL A 20 -4.83 -2.10 -4.83
CA VAL A 20 -5.67 -1.93 -6.03
C VAL A 20 -6.79 -2.97 -6.08
N ALA A 21 -6.50 -4.23 -5.71
CA ALA A 21 -7.49 -5.30 -5.72
C ALA A 21 -8.64 -5.11 -4.72
N VAL A 22 -8.51 -4.20 -3.74
CA VAL A 22 -9.58 -3.87 -2.79
C VAL A 22 -10.30 -2.58 -3.19
N VAL A 23 -9.57 -1.56 -3.64
CA VAL A 23 -10.12 -0.22 -3.88
C VAL A 23 -10.48 0.05 -5.35
N GLY A 24 -10.14 -0.87 -6.25
CA GLY A 24 -10.31 -0.70 -7.68
C GLY A 24 -9.18 0.11 -8.33
N THR A 25 -9.10 0.03 -9.65
CA THR A 25 -8.04 0.68 -10.44
C THR A 25 -8.16 2.20 -10.45
N GLU A 26 -9.38 2.75 -10.39
CA GLU A 26 -9.61 4.20 -10.40
C GLU A 26 -8.91 4.89 -9.21
N ILE A 27 -9.09 4.36 -8.00
CA ILE A 27 -8.45 4.88 -6.77
C ILE A 27 -7.00 4.38 -6.66
N GLY A 28 -6.77 3.12 -7.04
CA GLY A 28 -5.48 2.46 -6.86
C GLY A 28 -4.35 3.05 -7.71
N ASN A 29 -4.66 3.61 -8.88
CA ASN A 29 -3.66 4.23 -9.76
C ASN A 29 -3.04 5.51 -9.17
N ASP A 30 -3.79 6.23 -8.32
CA ASP A 30 -3.32 7.44 -7.63
C ASP A 30 -2.61 7.11 -6.31
N CYS A 31 -2.47 5.81 -5.99
CA CYS A 31 -1.77 5.34 -4.81
C CYS A 31 -0.28 5.08 -5.09
N ARG A 32 0.57 5.49 -4.16
CA ARG A 32 1.98 5.12 -4.13
C ARG A 32 2.34 4.40 -2.84
N VAL A 33 2.79 3.15 -2.95
CA VAL A 33 3.28 2.40 -1.79
C VAL A 33 4.62 2.98 -1.32
N GLY A 34 4.69 3.23 -0.01
CA GLY A 34 5.85 3.74 0.70
C GLY A 34 6.64 2.63 1.39
N LYS A 35 7.24 2.96 2.54
CA LYS A 35 8.02 2.01 3.33
C LYS A 35 7.12 1.24 4.30
N LEU A 36 7.39 -0.05 4.46
CA LEU A 36 6.92 -0.86 5.59
C LEU A 36 7.88 -0.66 6.77
N ARG A 37 7.38 -0.15 7.90
CA ARG A 37 8.20 0.08 9.10
C ARG A 37 7.45 -0.37 10.35
N ARG A 38 8.08 -1.25 11.14
CA ARG A 38 7.50 -1.80 12.38
C ARG A 38 6.08 -2.38 12.16
N GLY A 39 5.90 -3.10 11.05
CA GLY A 39 4.62 -3.69 10.64
C GLY A 39 3.59 -2.72 10.04
N VAL A 40 3.89 -1.43 9.96
CA VAL A 40 2.97 -0.43 9.38
C VAL A 40 3.38 -0.09 7.94
N LEU A 41 2.52 -0.40 6.98
CA LEU A 41 2.69 0.02 5.59
C LEU A 41 2.19 1.45 5.40
N GLN A 42 3.02 2.29 4.78
CA GLN A 42 2.61 3.64 4.35
C GLN A 42 2.15 3.61 2.89
N VAL A 43 1.02 4.23 2.61
CA VAL A 43 0.52 4.44 1.25
C VAL A 43 0.21 5.93 1.09
N TYR A 44 0.67 6.51 -0.01
CA TYR A 44 0.53 7.93 -0.31
C TYR A 44 -0.49 8.15 -1.43
N VAL A 45 -1.26 9.22 -1.34
CA VAL A 45 -2.23 9.66 -2.36
C VAL A 45 -2.13 11.17 -2.60
N THR A 46 -2.65 11.65 -3.71
CA THR A 46 -2.51 13.05 -4.13
C THR A 46 -3.60 13.98 -3.62
N ASP A 47 -4.75 13.46 -3.22
CA ASP A 47 -5.90 14.28 -2.81
C ASP A 47 -6.66 13.70 -1.60
N SER A 48 -7.42 14.58 -0.96
CA SER A 48 -8.15 14.27 0.27
C SER A 48 -9.37 13.38 0.07
N ALA A 49 -9.97 13.35 -1.13
CA ALA A 49 -11.13 12.52 -1.41
C ALA A 49 -10.70 11.04 -1.48
N THR A 50 -9.64 10.77 -2.25
CA THR A 50 -9.00 9.45 -2.34
C THR A 50 -8.50 8.98 -0.97
N LEU A 51 -7.93 9.89 -0.16
CA LEU A 51 -7.51 9.58 1.21
C LEU A 51 -8.68 9.12 2.09
N GLN A 52 -9.85 9.77 1.99
CA GLN A 52 -11.02 9.39 2.79
C GLN A 52 -11.57 8.03 2.37
N GLU A 53 -11.70 7.78 1.06
CA GLU A 53 -12.17 6.49 0.54
C GLU A 53 -11.24 5.34 0.96
N LEU A 54 -9.92 5.54 0.88
CA LEU A 54 -8.96 4.54 1.36
C LEU A 54 -9.10 4.25 2.85
N ASN A 55 -9.32 5.28 3.66
CA ASN A 55 -9.55 5.09 5.10
C ASN A 55 -10.84 4.30 5.37
N PHE A 56 -11.89 4.48 4.57
CA PHE A 56 -13.11 3.68 4.65
C PHE A 56 -12.83 2.20 4.32
N GLN A 57 -12.03 1.93 3.29
CA GLN A 57 -11.65 0.57 2.86
C GLN A 57 -10.49 -0.04 3.66
N ARG A 58 -9.93 0.68 4.64
CA ARG A 58 -8.70 0.33 5.36
C ARG A 58 -8.66 -1.11 5.88
N ARG A 59 -9.75 -1.58 6.48
CA ARG A 59 -9.84 -2.94 7.03
C ARG A 59 -9.77 -4.00 5.93
N GLY A 60 -10.36 -3.73 4.76
CA GLY A 60 -10.29 -4.60 3.60
C GLY A 60 -8.87 -4.67 3.06
N VAL A 61 -8.23 -3.50 2.90
CA VAL A 61 -6.84 -3.38 2.43
C VAL A 61 -5.87 -4.12 3.35
N LEU A 62 -5.96 -3.90 4.66
CA LEU A 62 -5.08 -4.57 5.64
C LEU A 62 -5.24 -6.09 5.58
N ARG A 63 -6.49 -6.58 5.54
CA ARG A 63 -6.76 -8.03 5.46
C ARG A 63 -6.19 -8.64 4.18
N ARG A 64 -6.31 -7.93 3.05
CA ARG A 64 -5.78 -8.39 1.77
C ARG A 64 -4.26 -8.46 1.79
N LEU A 65 -3.60 -7.41 2.25
CA LEU A 65 -2.14 -7.37 2.41
C LEU A 65 -1.62 -8.52 3.30
N GLN A 66 -2.28 -8.79 4.42
CA GLN A 66 -1.90 -9.90 5.32
C GLN A 66 -2.11 -11.27 4.68
N LYS A 67 -3.15 -11.43 3.84
CA LYS A 67 -3.44 -12.66 3.13
C LYS A 67 -2.42 -12.92 2.02
N ASP A 68 -2.13 -11.91 1.21
CA ASP A 68 -1.27 -12.03 0.03
C ASP A 68 0.21 -12.07 0.45
N MET A 69 0.58 -11.45 1.57
CA MET A 69 1.96 -11.29 2.02
C MET A 69 2.15 -11.69 3.50
N PRO A 70 1.88 -12.96 3.89
CA PRO A 70 1.90 -13.38 5.28
C PRO A 70 3.27 -13.18 5.95
N ASP A 71 4.36 -13.35 5.20
CA ASP A 71 5.74 -13.21 5.72
C ASP A 71 6.19 -11.74 5.89
N SER A 72 5.41 -10.78 5.39
CA SER A 72 5.77 -9.35 5.47
C SER A 72 5.54 -8.75 6.85
N ASN A 73 4.91 -9.48 7.79
CA ASN A 73 4.60 -8.99 9.15
C ASN A 73 3.82 -7.67 9.17
N ILE A 74 2.92 -7.46 8.20
CA ILE A 74 2.08 -6.26 8.12
C ILE A 74 1.02 -6.36 9.22
N THR A 75 1.08 -5.45 10.18
CA THR A 75 0.11 -5.33 11.27
C THR A 75 -0.86 -4.18 11.05
N ASP A 76 -0.49 -3.22 10.20
CA ASP A 76 -1.31 -2.03 9.98
C ASP A 76 -1.01 -1.34 8.63
N VAL A 77 -1.96 -0.53 8.16
CA VAL A 77 -1.79 0.33 6.97
C VAL A 77 -2.20 1.77 7.29
N ARG A 78 -1.41 2.74 6.81
CA ARG A 78 -1.68 4.17 6.99
C ARG A 78 -1.62 4.90 5.66
N PHE A 79 -2.70 5.60 5.35
CA PHE A 79 -2.81 6.45 4.18
C PHE A 79 -2.41 7.89 4.52
N ARG A 80 -1.71 8.56 3.61
CA ARG A 80 -1.23 9.94 3.79
C ARG A 80 -1.31 10.70 2.47
N LEU A 81 -1.48 12.01 2.54
CA LEU A 81 -1.23 12.86 1.38
C LEU A 81 0.25 12.82 1.03
N GLN A 82 0.55 12.75 -0.26
CA GLN A 82 1.89 13.00 -0.77
C GLN A 82 2.18 14.49 -0.57
N SER A 83 3.12 14.80 0.31
CA SER A 83 3.64 16.16 0.43
C SER A 83 4.54 16.43 -0.77
N SER A 84 4.18 17.45 -1.55
CA SER A 84 5.02 18.01 -2.62
C SER A 84 6.33 18.58 -2.08
#